data_AF-A0A4Y9XQ44-F1
#
_entry.id   AF-A0A4Y9XQ44-F1
#
_cell.length_a   1.000
_cell.length_b   1.000
_cell.length_c   1.000
_cell.angle_alpha   90.00
_cell.angle_beta   90.00
_cell.angle_gamma   90.00
#
_symmetry.space_group_name_H-M   'P 1'
#
loop_
_entity.id
_entity.type
_entity.pdbx_description
1 polymer ?
#
loop_
_entity_poly.entity_id
_entity_poly.type
_entity_poly.pdbx_seq_one_letter_code
_entity_poly.pdbx_strand_id
1 'polypeptide(L)'
;MSTANSLYITLNHLRFEAGHWGLFATGSAPPAGTLYHATDTQREALDLRLEVHPVKNPQASKTMVVALKIADSPGPNILQHFTSTNVVHLMHPGSLPVGEDFWTCRVWVKEVLQKLNKSGHIRLPTDIDTIQRRCQFTADHNFQYKGHAKIYNNLSWISGSGAVGTAGGSSSRHRTTMMDIDTTGRHPYHGTKPMLIDSTGQHPYHGTKPMLIDSTGRHPYHGTQPMDTGKRRRHYG
;
A
#
# COMPACT_ATOMS: atom_id res chain seq x y z
N MET A 1 -27.99 -9.75 17.35
CA MET A 1 -26.52 -9.87 17.33
C MET A 1 -25.98 -8.74 16.47
N SER A 2 -25.24 -7.79 17.05
CA SER A 2 -24.58 -6.74 16.28
C SER A 2 -23.57 -7.40 15.34
N THR A 3 -23.70 -7.19 14.03
CA THR A 3 -22.69 -7.66 13.07
C THR A 3 -21.37 -6.98 13.41
N ALA A 4 -20.35 -7.77 13.75
CA ALA A 4 -19.03 -7.24 14.05
C ALA A 4 -18.55 -6.38 12.86
N ASN A 5 -18.10 -5.17 13.15
CA ASN A 5 -17.45 -4.31 12.17
C ASN A 5 -16.28 -5.07 11.55
N SER A 6 -16.00 -4.86 10.27
CA SER A 6 -15.02 -5.63 9.52
C SER A 6 -13.84 -4.76 9.09
N LEU A 7 -12.65 -5.35 9.10
CA LEU A 7 -11.42 -4.76 8.60
C LEU A 7 -11.09 -5.38 7.24
N TYR A 8 -10.74 -4.54 6.28
CA TYR A 8 -10.46 -4.89 4.91
C TYR A 8 -9.09 -4.37 4.48
N ILE A 9 -8.40 -5.12 3.63
CA ILE A 9 -7.33 -4.60 2.78
C ILE A 9 -7.96 -4.11 1.48
N THR A 10 -7.65 -2.88 1.07
CA THR A 10 -8.10 -2.32 -0.20
C THR A 10 -6.95 -2.24 -1.18
N LEU A 11 -7.18 -2.64 -2.43
CA LEU A 11 -6.23 -2.40 -3.52
C LEU A 11 -6.87 -1.48 -4.54
N ASN A 12 -6.21 -0.34 -4.78
CA ASN A 12 -6.59 0.64 -5.78
C ASN A 12 -5.60 0.58 -6.95
N HIS A 13 -6.12 0.81 -8.14
CA HIS A 13 -5.30 0.89 -9.34
C HIS A 13 -4.65 2.26 -9.50
N LEU A 14 -3.35 2.25 -9.77
CA LEU A 14 -2.56 3.43 -10.11
C LEU A 14 -2.11 3.33 -11.57
N ARG A 15 -2.96 3.81 -12.50
CA ARG A 15 -2.78 3.99 -13.98
C ARG A 15 -2.13 2.88 -14.83
N PHE A 16 -1.26 2.02 -14.30
CA PHE A 16 -0.56 0.95 -14.98
C PHE A 16 -0.53 -0.38 -14.20
N GLU A 17 -0.71 -0.40 -12.87
CA GLU A 17 -0.81 -1.65 -12.06
C GLU A 17 -1.73 -1.48 -10.83
N ALA A 18 -2.17 -2.57 -10.19
CA ALA A 18 -2.89 -2.53 -8.91
C ALA A 18 -1.93 -2.09 -7.78
N GLY A 19 -1.64 -0.78 -7.71
CA GLY A 19 -0.44 -0.26 -7.07
C GLY A 19 -0.62 0.48 -5.75
N HIS A 20 -1.84 0.62 -5.20
CA HIS A 20 -2.04 1.30 -3.92
C HIS A 20 -2.77 0.44 -2.89
N TRP A 21 -2.17 0.29 -1.71
CA TRP A 21 -2.69 -0.51 -0.60
C TRP A 21 -3.23 0.38 0.51
N GLY A 22 -4.35 -0.02 1.11
CA GLY A 22 -4.95 0.66 2.25
C GLY A 22 -5.68 -0.29 3.17
N LEU A 23 -6.05 0.21 4.34
CA LEU A 23 -6.90 -0.46 5.31
C LEU A 23 -8.24 0.27 5.41
N PHE A 24 -9.33 -0.46 5.17
CA PHE A 24 -10.68 0.07 5.32
C PHE A 24 -11.38 -0.64 6.47
N ALA A 25 -11.91 0.11 7.42
CA ALA A 25 -12.66 -0.43 8.55
C ALA A 25 -14.09 0.10 8.53
N THR A 26 -15.07 -0.80 8.57
CA THR A 26 -16.47 -0.39 8.63
C THR A 26 -16.81 0.19 10.00
N GLY A 27 -17.67 1.21 10.00
CA GLY A 27 -18.30 1.73 11.22
C GLY A 27 -19.53 0.92 11.60
N SER A 28 -20.29 1.43 12.58
CA SER A 28 -21.55 0.83 13.05
C SER A 28 -22.67 0.77 12.00
N ALA A 29 -22.52 1.46 10.87
CA ALA A 29 -23.46 1.46 9.75
C ALA A 29 -22.74 1.14 8.42
N PRO A 30 -22.39 -0.14 8.15
CA PRO A 30 -21.83 -0.55 6.86
C PRO A 30 -22.79 -0.18 5.69
N PRO A 31 -22.27 0.14 4.50
CA PRO A 31 -20.88 -0.01 4.07
C PRO A 31 -19.99 1.19 4.40
N ALA A 32 -20.47 2.16 5.19
CA ALA A 32 -19.67 3.32 5.58
C ALA A 32 -18.55 2.93 6.56
N GLY A 33 -17.45 3.66 6.51
CA GLY A 33 -16.29 3.40 7.35
C GLY A 33 -15.18 4.43 7.18
N THR A 34 -13.97 4.04 7.59
CA THR A 34 -12.77 4.87 7.55
C THR A 34 -11.69 4.17 6.74
N LEU A 35 -11.08 4.90 5.80
CA LEU A 35 -9.92 4.45 5.05
C LEU A 35 -8.65 5.03 5.68
N TYR A 36 -7.66 4.17 5.89
CA TYR A 36 -6.32 4.50 6.35
C TYR A 36 -5.32 4.05 5.28
N HIS A 37 -4.44 4.94 4.85
CA HIS A 37 -3.42 4.58 3.86
C HIS A 37 -2.20 5.49 3.96
N ALA A 38 -1.03 4.93 3.66
CA ALA A 38 0.17 5.72 3.42
C ALA A 38 0.18 6.15 1.96
N THR A 39 0.19 7.46 1.70
CA THR A 39 0.14 8.02 0.35
C THR A 39 1.16 9.13 0.15
N ASP A 40 1.67 9.27 -1.07
CA ASP A 40 2.48 10.40 -1.55
C ASP A 40 1.62 11.39 -2.37
N THR A 41 0.29 11.36 -2.22
CA THR A 41 -0.61 12.33 -2.86
C THR A 41 -0.15 13.75 -2.55
N GLN A 42 0.10 14.53 -3.61
CA GLN A 42 0.63 15.90 -3.56
C GLN A 42 2.06 16.02 -3.00
N ARG A 43 2.83 14.94 -3.03
CA ARG A 43 4.23 14.90 -2.63
C ARG A 43 5.09 14.25 -3.71
N GLU A 44 6.39 14.26 -3.48
CA GLU A 44 7.34 13.51 -4.30
C GLU A 44 7.05 12.01 -4.20
N ALA A 45 7.34 11.27 -5.27
CA ALA A 45 7.10 9.84 -5.30
C ALA A 45 7.82 9.14 -4.13
N LEU A 46 7.09 8.28 -3.41
CA LEU A 46 7.54 7.58 -2.20
C LEU A 46 7.78 8.46 -0.96
N ASP A 47 7.48 9.77 -0.98
CA ASP A 47 7.36 10.59 0.23
C ASP A 47 5.99 10.35 0.89
N LEU A 48 5.86 9.21 1.55
CA LEU A 48 4.60 8.74 2.10
C LEU A 48 4.23 9.47 3.39
N ARG A 49 2.95 9.86 3.46
CA ARG A 49 2.29 10.28 4.70
C ARG A 49 1.06 9.45 4.97
N LEU A 50 0.71 9.31 6.24
CA LEU A 50 -0.59 8.75 6.61
C LEU A 50 -1.69 9.74 6.23
N GLU A 51 -2.66 9.28 5.44
CA GLU A 51 -3.96 9.92 5.28
C GLU A 51 -5.05 9.03 5.90
N VAL A 52 -6.04 9.68 6.51
CA VAL A 52 -7.20 9.03 7.11
C VAL A 52 -8.43 9.83 6.74
N HIS A 53 -9.41 9.21 6.11
CA HIS A 53 -10.64 9.90 5.77
C HIS A 53 -11.86 8.95 5.78
N PRO A 54 -13.07 9.49 6.04
CA PRO A 54 -14.29 8.71 5.96
C PRO A 54 -14.58 8.30 4.51
N VAL A 55 -15.20 7.14 4.36
CA VAL A 55 -15.70 6.61 3.08
C VAL A 55 -17.15 6.20 3.29
N LYS A 56 -18.05 6.79 2.50
CA LYS A 56 -19.50 6.47 2.57
C LYS A 56 -19.82 5.11 1.97
N ASN A 57 -19.21 4.81 0.83
CA ASN A 57 -19.37 3.53 0.14
C ASN A 57 -18.08 3.22 -0.65
N PRO A 58 -17.32 2.16 -0.30
CA PRO A 58 -16.12 1.78 -1.01
C PRO A 58 -16.38 1.39 -2.48
N GLN A 59 -17.58 0.90 -2.82
CA GLN A 59 -17.92 0.56 -4.21
C GLN A 59 -18.09 1.78 -5.12
N ALA A 60 -18.21 2.99 -4.55
CA ALA A 60 -18.30 4.22 -5.32
C ALA A 60 -16.91 4.75 -5.78
N SER A 61 -15.81 4.13 -5.34
CA SER A 61 -14.47 4.51 -5.77
C SER A 61 -14.23 4.11 -7.23
N LYS A 62 -13.74 5.05 -8.06
CA LYS A 62 -13.41 4.75 -9.46
C LYS A 62 -12.05 4.06 -9.63
N THR A 63 -11.26 4.05 -8.57
CA THR A 63 -9.89 3.52 -8.56
C THR A 63 -9.75 2.23 -7.77
N MET A 64 -10.65 1.96 -6.82
CA MET A 64 -10.63 0.71 -6.05
C MET A 64 -11.00 -0.48 -6.92
N VAL A 65 -10.17 -1.52 -6.85
CA VAL A 65 -10.36 -2.78 -7.59
C VAL A 65 -11.02 -3.82 -6.69
N VAL A 66 -10.48 -3.98 -5.47
CA VAL A 66 -11.00 -4.94 -4.48
C VAL A 66 -10.94 -4.37 -3.06
N ALA A 67 -11.89 -4.81 -2.24
CA ALA A 67 -11.86 -4.70 -0.78
C ALA A 67 -11.99 -6.11 -0.18
N LEU A 68 -10.96 -6.54 0.54
CA LEU A 68 -10.78 -7.93 0.97
C LEU A 68 -10.86 -8.00 2.50
N LYS A 69 -11.94 -8.59 3.06
CA LYS A 69 -12.05 -8.75 4.52
C LYS A 69 -10.87 -9.59 5.01
N ILE A 70 -10.17 -9.09 6.03
CA ILE A 70 -9.03 -9.77 6.65
C ILE A 70 -9.30 -10.18 8.10
N ALA A 71 -10.10 -9.40 8.83
CA ALA A 71 -10.45 -9.67 10.22
C ALA A 71 -11.73 -8.90 10.61
N ASP A 72 -12.22 -9.12 11.82
CA ASP A 72 -13.11 -8.17 12.46
C ASP A 72 -12.30 -6.92 12.87
N SER A 73 -12.95 -5.76 12.80
CA SER A 73 -12.32 -4.48 13.09
C SER A 73 -12.12 -4.32 14.60
N PRO A 74 -10.90 -3.94 15.05
CA PRO A 74 -10.65 -3.65 16.45
C PRO A 74 -11.20 -2.29 16.90
N GLY A 75 -11.88 -1.57 16.01
CA GLY A 75 -12.48 -0.27 16.27
C GLY A 75 -11.54 0.92 15.96
N PRO A 76 -12.11 2.13 15.85
CA PRO A 76 -11.40 3.31 15.34
C PRO A 76 -10.24 3.74 16.24
N ASN A 77 -10.40 3.66 17.57
CA ASN A 77 -9.35 4.08 18.52
C ASN A 77 -8.10 3.20 18.41
N ILE A 78 -8.28 1.88 18.31
CA ILE A 78 -7.18 0.94 18.13
C ILE A 78 -6.52 1.16 16.77
N LEU A 79 -7.30 1.27 15.69
CA LEU A 79 -6.74 1.54 14.37
C LEU A 79 -5.99 2.87 14.32
N GLN A 80 -6.50 3.94 14.91
CA GLN A 80 -5.81 5.23 14.98
C GLN A 80 -4.47 5.14 15.73
N HIS A 81 -4.43 4.40 16.84
CA HIS A 81 -3.18 4.17 17.56
C HIS A 81 -2.16 3.40 16.71
N PHE A 82 -2.54 2.25 16.13
CA PHE A 82 -1.63 1.37 15.40
C PHE A 82 -1.22 1.89 14.02
N THR A 83 -1.98 2.82 13.43
CA THR A 83 -1.61 3.49 12.17
C THR A 83 -0.72 4.71 12.38
N SER A 84 -0.62 5.22 13.61
CA SER A 84 0.18 6.41 13.92
C SER A 84 1.68 6.20 13.72
N THR A 85 2.38 7.29 13.44
CA THR A 85 3.85 7.32 13.26
C THR A 85 4.63 6.93 14.51
N ASN A 86 3.98 6.89 15.68
CA ASN A 86 4.58 6.48 16.95
C ASN A 86 4.60 4.95 17.12
N VAL A 87 3.79 4.23 16.34
CA VAL A 87 3.69 2.76 16.42
C VAL A 87 4.25 2.12 15.16
N VAL A 88 3.87 2.65 13.99
CA VAL A 88 4.48 2.32 12.69
C VAL A 88 5.27 3.54 12.26
N HIS A 89 6.59 3.48 12.39
CA HIS A 89 7.52 4.57 12.08
C HIS A 89 7.68 4.74 10.56
N LEU A 90 6.59 5.09 9.88
CA LEU A 90 6.53 5.32 8.44
C LEU A 90 7.60 6.34 8.02
N MET A 91 8.31 6.04 6.93
CA MET A 91 9.43 6.84 6.38
C MET A 91 10.70 6.93 7.25
N HIS A 92 10.75 6.30 8.43
CA HIS A 92 11.97 6.32 9.24
C HIS A 92 12.96 5.23 8.77
N PRO A 93 14.22 5.56 8.42
CA PRO A 93 15.18 4.62 7.84
C PRO A 93 15.53 3.44 8.77
N GLY A 94 15.65 3.70 10.08
CA GLY A 94 16.02 2.69 11.06
C GLY A 94 14.91 1.71 11.45
N SER A 95 13.73 1.81 10.82
CA SER A 95 12.56 0.98 11.11
C SER A 95 11.98 0.33 9.86
N LEU A 96 12.75 0.30 8.78
CA LEU A 96 12.37 -0.43 7.57
C LEU A 96 12.32 -1.93 7.89
N PRO A 97 11.22 -2.64 7.57
CA PRO A 97 11.10 -4.05 7.85
C PRO A 97 12.14 -4.89 7.10
N VAL A 98 12.59 -5.97 7.72
CA VAL A 98 13.58 -6.88 7.11
C VAL A 98 13.05 -7.42 5.79
N GLY A 99 13.85 -7.32 4.74
CA GLY A 99 13.52 -7.81 3.40
C GLY A 99 12.79 -6.79 2.51
N GLU A 100 12.52 -5.59 3.01
CA GLU A 100 11.97 -4.49 2.20
C GLU A 100 13.09 -3.50 1.85
N ASP A 101 13.11 -3.00 0.62
CA ASP A 101 14.14 -2.05 0.15
C ASP A 101 13.81 -0.59 0.50
N PHE A 102 12.52 -0.25 0.63
CA PHE A 102 12.02 1.07 0.98
C PHE A 102 10.56 1.02 1.47
N TRP A 103 10.12 2.10 2.12
CA TRP A 103 8.72 2.24 2.53
C TRP A 103 7.80 2.36 1.32
N THR A 104 6.75 1.55 1.31
CA THR A 104 5.62 1.62 0.36
C THR A 104 4.31 1.57 1.12
N CYS A 105 3.20 1.90 0.46
CA CYS A 105 1.86 1.70 1.05
C CYS A 105 1.61 0.23 1.41
N ARG A 106 2.11 -0.73 0.61
CA ARG A 106 2.10 -2.17 0.90
C ARG A 106 2.84 -2.48 2.19
N VAL A 107 4.08 -2.02 2.32
CA VAL A 107 4.93 -2.23 3.50
C VAL A 107 4.28 -1.66 4.74
N TRP A 108 3.73 -0.46 4.64
CA TRP A 108 2.98 0.16 5.73
C TRP A 108 1.76 -0.68 6.16
N VAL A 109 0.95 -1.18 5.22
CA VAL A 109 -0.19 -2.06 5.54
C VAL A 109 0.28 -3.33 6.25
N LYS A 110 1.35 -3.97 5.77
CA LYS A 110 1.91 -5.19 6.38
C LYS A 110 2.32 -4.93 7.83
N GLU A 111 3.04 -3.84 8.07
CA GLU A 111 3.51 -3.48 9.41
C GLU A 111 2.37 -3.22 10.39
N VAL A 112 1.33 -2.47 9.96
CA VAL A 112 0.14 -2.23 10.78
C VAL A 112 -0.54 -3.55 11.13
N LEU A 113 -0.77 -4.42 10.14
CA LEU A 113 -1.42 -5.72 10.36
C LEU A 113 -0.61 -6.64 11.27
N GLN A 114 0.72 -6.70 11.08
CA GLN A 114 1.60 -7.50 11.94
C GLN A 114 1.58 -7.00 13.38
N LYS A 115 1.61 -5.68 13.61
CA LYS A 115 1.54 -5.12 14.96
C LYS A 115 0.18 -5.37 15.61
N LEU A 116 -0.93 -5.13 14.90
CA LEU A 116 -2.27 -5.45 15.39
C LEU A 116 -2.41 -6.93 15.77
N ASN A 117 -1.86 -7.84 14.95
CA ASN A 117 -1.90 -9.28 15.20
C ASN A 117 -1.03 -9.69 16.39
N LYS A 118 0.22 -9.18 16.47
CA LYS A 118 1.14 -9.45 17.58
C LYS A 118 0.59 -8.94 18.92
N SER A 119 -0.15 -7.84 18.90
CA SER A 119 -0.82 -7.27 20.09
C SER A 119 -2.17 -7.93 20.41
N GLY A 120 -2.63 -8.90 19.62
CA GLY A 120 -3.87 -9.63 19.88
C GLY A 120 -5.16 -8.87 19.56
N HIS A 121 -5.09 -7.73 18.87
CA HIS A 121 -6.27 -6.95 18.49
C HIS A 121 -7.00 -7.50 17.28
N ILE A 122 -6.29 -8.23 16.41
CA ILE A 122 -6.86 -9.00 15.31
C ILE A 122 -6.21 -10.38 15.28
N ARG A 123 -6.85 -11.32 14.61
CA ARG A 123 -6.26 -12.61 14.24
C ARG A 123 -6.14 -12.69 12.73
N LEU A 124 -4.92 -12.69 12.22
CA LEU A 124 -4.68 -12.89 10.80
C LEU A 124 -5.01 -14.34 10.41
N PRO A 125 -5.63 -14.54 9.23
CA PRO A 125 -6.03 -15.87 8.75
C PRO A 125 -4.87 -16.74 8.27
N THR A 126 -3.75 -16.13 7.92
CA THR A 126 -2.51 -16.79 7.49
C THR A 126 -1.33 -15.82 7.67
N ASP A 127 -0.12 -16.22 7.28
CA ASP A 127 1.06 -15.36 7.36
C ASP A 127 0.96 -14.13 6.44
N ILE A 128 1.69 -13.07 6.78
CA ILE A 128 1.56 -11.78 6.10
C ILE A 128 1.99 -11.82 4.63
N ASP A 129 2.92 -12.71 4.26
CA ASP A 129 3.45 -12.80 2.90
C ASP A 129 2.49 -13.59 2.01
N THR A 130 1.81 -14.60 2.56
CA THR A 130 0.68 -15.27 1.89
C THR A 130 -0.49 -14.32 1.70
N ILE A 131 -0.83 -13.51 2.71
CA ILE A 131 -1.82 -12.43 2.58
C ILE A 131 -1.42 -11.50 1.42
N GLN A 132 -0.17 -11.06 1.39
CA GLN A 132 0.32 -10.16 0.34
C GLN A 132 0.11 -10.75 -1.06
N ARG A 133 0.59 -11.98 -1.28
CA ARG A 133 0.48 -12.68 -2.57
C ARG A 133 -0.98 -12.87 -3.00
N ARG A 134 -1.86 -13.25 -2.07
CA ARG A 134 -3.29 -13.45 -2.36
C ARG A 134 -4.02 -12.15 -2.63
N CYS A 135 -3.67 -11.06 -1.95
CA CYS A 135 -4.20 -9.72 -2.24
C CYS A 135 -3.86 -9.29 -3.66
N GLN A 136 -2.59 -9.42 -4.06
CA GLN A 136 -2.13 -9.07 -5.40
C GLN A 136 -2.84 -9.93 -6.46
N PHE A 137 -2.80 -11.25 -6.30
CA PHE A 137 -3.48 -12.18 -7.20
C PHE A 137 -4.96 -11.83 -7.36
N THR A 138 -5.66 -11.57 -6.26
CA THR A 138 -7.09 -11.24 -6.30
C THR A 138 -7.34 -9.90 -6.99
N ALA A 139 -6.51 -8.89 -6.77
CA ALA A 139 -6.64 -7.61 -7.45
C ALA A 139 -6.39 -7.75 -8.96
N ASP A 140 -5.36 -8.47 -9.38
CA ASP A 140 -5.04 -8.68 -10.80
C ASP A 140 -6.17 -9.42 -11.53
N HIS A 141 -6.77 -10.44 -10.91
CA HIS A 141 -7.91 -11.17 -11.46
C HIS A 141 -9.18 -10.31 -11.58
N ASN A 142 -9.29 -9.27 -10.75
CA ASN A 142 -10.45 -8.38 -10.73
C ASN A 142 -10.15 -7.02 -11.38
N PHE A 143 -8.99 -6.88 -12.04
CA PHE A 143 -8.54 -5.63 -12.66
C PHE A 143 -9.56 -5.07 -13.67
N GLN A 144 -10.20 -5.95 -14.43
CA GLN A 144 -11.24 -5.63 -15.40
C GLN A 144 -12.49 -4.95 -14.79
N TYR A 145 -12.70 -5.08 -13.47
CA TYR A 145 -13.83 -4.46 -12.76
C TYR A 145 -13.49 -3.09 -12.16
N LYS A 146 -12.43 -2.43 -12.64
CA LYS A 146 -12.06 -1.07 -12.23
C LYS A 146 -13.26 -0.12 -12.29
N GLY A 147 -13.52 0.57 -11.19
CA GLY A 147 -14.67 1.47 -11.02
C GLY A 147 -15.93 0.80 -10.46
N HIS A 148 -15.90 -0.52 -10.30
CA HIS A 148 -16.90 -1.33 -9.63
C HIS A 148 -16.21 -2.29 -8.66
N ALA A 149 -15.63 -1.73 -7.60
CA ALA A 149 -14.82 -2.49 -6.66
C ALA A 149 -15.54 -3.75 -6.15
N LYS A 150 -14.86 -4.89 -6.24
CA LYS A 150 -15.39 -6.16 -5.74
C LYS A 150 -15.09 -6.30 -4.25
N ILE A 151 -16.15 -6.51 -3.46
CA ILE A 151 -16.04 -6.67 -2.01
C ILE A 151 -16.12 -8.16 -1.65
N TYR A 152 -15.11 -8.64 -0.94
CA TYR A 152 -15.08 -9.98 -0.38
C TYR A 152 -15.30 -9.87 1.13
N ASN A 153 -16.50 -10.23 1.58
CA ASN A 153 -16.91 -10.18 2.99
C ASN A 153 -16.55 -11.44 3.79
N ASN A 154 -15.76 -12.34 3.20
CA ASN A 154 -15.30 -13.58 3.81
C ASN A 154 -13.86 -13.86 3.36
N LEU A 155 -13.25 -14.91 3.92
CA LEU A 155 -11.85 -15.27 3.68
C LEU A 155 -11.65 -16.15 2.43
N SER A 156 -12.65 -16.32 1.56
CA SER A 156 -12.56 -17.20 0.37
C SER A 156 -11.45 -16.79 -0.60
N TRP A 157 -11.10 -15.50 -0.66
CA TRP A 157 -10.02 -14.98 -1.50
C TRP A 157 -8.63 -15.48 -1.08
N ILE A 158 -8.48 -15.99 0.16
CA ILE A 158 -7.22 -16.54 0.68
C ILE A 158 -7.03 -17.99 0.23
N SER A 159 -8.11 -18.78 0.25
CA SER A 159 -8.09 -20.23 -0.01
C SER A 159 -8.30 -20.62 -1.47
N GLY A 160 -8.50 -19.65 -2.37
CA GLY A 160 -8.74 -19.92 -3.79
C GLY A 160 -7.68 -20.86 -4.39
N SER A 161 -8.15 -22.03 -4.82
CA SER A 161 -7.40 -23.11 -5.44
C SER A 161 -6.91 -22.75 -6.85
N GLY A 162 -6.09 -21.71 -6.94
CA GLY A 162 -4.98 -21.68 -7.90
C GLY A 162 -3.84 -22.45 -7.23
N ALA A 163 -3.70 -23.73 -7.58
CA ALA A 163 -2.64 -24.58 -7.07
C ALA A 163 -1.28 -23.97 -7.44
N VAL A 164 -0.50 -23.62 -6.42
CA VAL A 164 0.96 -23.52 -6.56
C VAL A 164 1.42 -24.97 -6.67
N GLY A 165 1.45 -25.50 -7.90
CA GLY A 165 1.75 -26.89 -8.20
C GLY A 165 3.22 -27.09 -8.54
N THR A 166 3.90 -27.90 -7.72
CA THR A 166 5.13 -28.60 -8.05
C THR A 166 4.88 -29.58 -9.21
N ALA A 167 5.72 -29.47 -10.25
CA ALA A 167 6.09 -30.40 -11.33
C ALA A 167 5.13 -31.55 -11.78
N GLY A 168 4.86 -31.58 -13.10
CA GLY A 168 4.80 -32.82 -13.90
C GLY A 168 3.53 -33.07 -14.71
N GLY A 169 3.63 -33.05 -16.04
CA GLY A 169 2.70 -33.80 -16.91
C GLY A 169 1.98 -33.00 -18.01
N SER A 170 2.25 -33.37 -19.26
CA SER A 170 1.92 -32.72 -20.54
C SER A 170 0.44 -32.62 -20.97
N SER A 171 0.18 -31.55 -21.74
CA SER A 171 -0.71 -31.40 -22.91
C SER A 171 -2.22 -31.15 -22.72
N SER A 172 -2.67 -29.89 -22.89
CA SER A 172 -3.24 -29.40 -24.17
C SER A 172 -3.90 -28.01 -24.04
N ARG A 173 -3.32 -27.02 -24.74
CA ARG A 173 -3.94 -25.88 -25.45
C ARG A 173 -5.02 -25.03 -24.74
N HIS A 174 -4.58 -24.03 -23.97
CA HIS A 174 -4.93 -22.62 -24.17
C HIS A 174 -3.88 -21.74 -23.49
N ARG A 175 -3.02 -21.13 -24.31
CA ARG A 175 -1.82 -20.40 -23.88
C ARG A 175 -2.16 -18.94 -23.59
N THR A 176 -2.57 -18.65 -22.36
CA THR A 176 -2.26 -17.37 -21.73
C THR A 176 -1.15 -17.69 -20.73
N THR A 177 0.11 -17.44 -21.11
CA THR A 177 1.26 -17.73 -20.26
C THR A 177 1.13 -16.97 -18.95
N MET A 178 0.82 -17.70 -17.87
CA MET A 178 1.04 -17.24 -16.51
C MET A 178 2.54 -17.03 -16.34
N MET A 179 2.95 -15.82 -15.97
CA MET A 179 4.35 -15.55 -15.60
C MET A 179 4.67 -16.42 -14.37
N ASP A 180 5.70 -17.26 -14.48
CA ASP A 180 6.30 -17.99 -13.38
C ASP A 180 6.58 -17.03 -12.22
N ILE A 181 5.98 -17.27 -11.05
CA ILE A 181 6.33 -16.56 -9.82
C ILE A 181 7.55 -17.26 -9.26
N ASP A 182 8.71 -16.88 -9.78
CA ASP A 182 9.98 -17.21 -9.16
C ASP A 182 10.12 -16.39 -7.88
N THR A 183 10.05 -17.07 -6.73
CA THR A 183 10.11 -16.48 -5.38
C THR A 183 11.50 -15.96 -5.01
N THR A 184 12.38 -15.75 -5.98
CA THR A 184 13.72 -15.16 -5.81
C THR A 184 13.98 -13.92 -6.70
N GLY A 185 12.98 -13.45 -7.44
CA GLY A 185 13.10 -12.26 -8.28
C GLY A 185 12.88 -10.95 -7.49
N ARG A 186 13.95 -10.20 -7.23
CA ARG A 186 13.87 -8.76 -6.91
C ARG A 186 13.11 -8.06 -8.04
N HIS A 187 11.83 -7.78 -7.86
CA HIS A 187 11.07 -6.94 -8.79
C HIS A 187 11.47 -5.47 -8.55
N PRO A 188 12.16 -4.81 -9.48
CA PRO A 188 12.47 -3.40 -9.34
C PRO A 188 11.15 -2.64 -9.46
N TYR A 189 10.74 -1.97 -8.39
CA TYR A 189 9.65 -1.01 -8.45
C TYR A 189 10.09 0.13 -9.36
N HIS A 190 9.51 0.22 -10.56
CA HIS A 190 9.76 1.33 -11.47
C HIS A 190 8.92 2.54 -11.01
N GLY A 191 9.56 3.53 -10.38
CA GLY A 191 8.95 4.85 -10.16
C GLY A 191 8.67 5.56 -11.50
N THR A 192 7.84 6.61 -11.59
CA THR A 192 7.34 7.52 -10.54
C THR A 192 6.14 8.32 -11.08
N LYS A 193 4.99 8.26 -10.40
CA LYS A 193 3.94 9.29 -10.37
C LYS A 193 3.28 9.29 -8.99
N PRO A 194 2.95 10.45 -8.41
CA PRO A 194 2.20 10.51 -7.15
C PRO A 194 0.92 9.67 -7.22
N MET A 195 0.56 9.02 -6.12
CA MET A 195 -0.62 8.19 -5.97
C MET A 195 -1.88 9.06 -5.99
N LEU A 196 -2.44 9.24 -7.19
CA LEU A 196 -3.75 9.88 -7.36
C LEU A 196 -4.84 8.85 -7.02
N ILE A 197 -5.36 8.93 -5.79
CA ILE A 197 -6.56 8.23 -5.36
C ILE A 197 -7.72 9.21 -5.42
N ASP A 198 -8.86 8.75 -5.90
CA ASP A 198 -10.08 9.55 -5.93
C ASP A 198 -10.52 9.88 -4.51
N SER A 199 -10.07 11.01 -3.99
CA SER A 199 -10.78 11.74 -2.95
C SER A 199 -12.08 12.21 -3.58
N THR A 200 -13.23 11.93 -2.96
CA THR A 200 -14.54 12.45 -3.40
C THR A 200 -14.68 13.97 -3.18
N GLY A 201 -13.59 14.72 -3.31
CA GLY A 201 -13.48 16.17 -3.23
C GLY A 201 -12.50 16.65 -4.31
N GLN A 202 -12.99 17.55 -5.17
CA GLN A 202 -12.31 18.08 -6.34
C GLN A 202 -11.00 18.78 -6.00
N HIS A 203 -9.93 18.59 -6.79
CA HIS A 203 -9.01 19.62 -7.32
C HIS A 203 -7.96 18.94 -8.25
N PRO A 204 -7.92 19.23 -9.56
CA PRO A 204 -6.86 18.74 -10.45
C PRO A 204 -5.68 19.72 -10.48
N TYR A 205 -4.45 19.24 -10.27
CA TYR A 205 -3.24 20.04 -10.47
C TYR A 205 -2.39 19.54 -11.65
N HIS A 206 -1.80 20.50 -12.37
CA HIS A 206 -0.96 20.37 -13.56
C HIS A 206 0.52 20.63 -13.21
N GLY A 207 1.44 19.74 -13.61
CA GLY A 207 2.91 19.95 -13.58
C GLY A 207 3.67 18.70 -13.11
N THR A 208 4.93 18.40 -13.45
CA THR A 208 5.94 18.98 -14.36
C THR A 208 6.81 17.80 -14.84
N LYS A 209 7.42 17.87 -16.03
CA LYS A 209 8.23 16.76 -16.63
C LYS A 209 9.42 16.37 -15.72
N PRO A 210 9.73 15.06 -15.52
CA PRO A 210 10.87 14.65 -14.69
C PRO A 210 12.22 14.81 -15.41
N MET A 211 13.25 15.21 -14.66
CA MET A 211 14.65 15.01 -15.06
C MET A 211 15.00 13.53 -14.94
N LEU A 212 15.58 12.96 -16.00
CA LEU A 212 16.16 11.61 -15.97
C LEU A 212 17.31 11.56 -14.97
N ILE A 213 17.25 10.66 -14.00
CA ILE A 213 18.43 10.17 -13.28
C ILE A 213 18.78 8.81 -13.88
N ASP A 214 19.84 8.80 -14.69
CA ASP A 214 20.44 7.56 -15.20
C ASP A 214 21.12 6.85 -14.02
N SER A 215 20.67 5.62 -13.74
CA SER A 215 21.17 4.78 -12.67
C SER A 215 22.17 3.75 -13.21
N THR A 216 23.21 4.23 -13.89
CA THR A 216 24.43 3.46 -14.14
C THR A 216 25.68 4.33 -13.97
N GLY A 217 25.93 4.79 -12.76
CA GLY A 217 27.17 5.51 -12.43
C GLY A 217 27.43 5.55 -10.93
N ARG A 218 28.49 4.90 -10.48
CA ARG A 218 29.05 5.12 -9.14
C ARG A 218 29.40 6.60 -9.00
N HIS A 219 28.65 7.34 -8.19
CA HIS A 219 29.05 8.66 -7.74
C HIS A 219 29.33 8.64 -6.24
N PRO A 220 30.53 9.07 -5.80
CA PRO A 220 30.85 9.23 -4.39
C PRO A 220 29.94 10.29 -3.77
N TYR A 221 29.49 10.02 -2.55
CA TYR A 221 28.80 10.99 -1.71
C TYR A 221 29.74 12.18 -1.46
N HIS A 222 29.54 13.30 -2.17
CA HIS A 222 30.16 14.57 -1.82
C HIS A 222 29.28 15.26 -0.78
N GLY A 223 29.72 15.20 0.48
CA GLY A 223 29.12 15.96 1.56
C GLY A 223 29.06 17.45 1.22
N THR A 224 27.97 18.10 1.62
CA THR A 224 27.85 19.55 1.56
C THR A 224 28.97 20.19 2.39
N GLN A 225 29.79 21.01 1.73
CA GLN A 225 30.74 21.89 2.40
C GLN A 225 29.99 22.90 3.29
N PRO A 226 30.57 23.31 4.43
CA PRO A 226 29.96 24.30 5.30
C PRO A 226 29.84 25.64 4.57
N MET A 227 28.66 26.27 4.66
CA MET A 227 28.46 27.63 4.16
C MET A 227 29.35 28.61 4.93
N ASP A 228 30.20 29.30 4.17
CA ASP A 228 30.98 30.45 4.59
C ASP A 228 30.04 31.64 4.88
N THR A 229 29.75 31.90 6.16
CA THR A 229 29.05 33.13 6.58
C THR A 229 30.05 34.27 6.76
N GLY A 230 30.60 34.75 5.64
CA GLY A 230 31.41 35.96 5.60
C GLY A 230 30.57 37.21 5.30
N LYS A 231 30.22 37.99 6.34
CA LYS A 231 30.25 39.48 6.40
C LYS A 231 29.44 40.03 7.59
N ARG A 232 30.11 40.23 8.73
CA ARG A 232 29.75 41.29 9.68
C ARG A 232 30.97 42.16 9.93
N ARG A 233 31.00 43.32 9.27
CA ARG A 233 31.92 44.43 9.57
C ARG A 233 31.70 44.84 11.05
N ARG A 234 32.74 44.73 11.88
CA ARG A 234 32.92 45.56 13.07
C ARG A 234 34.21 46.35 12.85
N HIS A 235 34.09 47.67 12.72
CA HIS A 235 35.22 48.57 12.92
C HIS A 235 35.33 48.82 14.42
N TYR A 236 36.50 48.50 14.98
CA TYR A 236 37.05 49.15 16.16
C TYR A 236 38.37 49.78 15.70
N GLY A 237 38.57 51.04 16.07
CA GLY A 237 39.67 51.91 15.68
C GLY A 237 39.21 53.34 15.82
#